data_AF-A0ABD5SXR5-F1
#
_entry.id   AF-A0ABD5SXR5-F1
#
_cell.length_a   1.000
_cell.length_b   1.000
_cell.length_c   1.000
_cell.angle_alpha   90.00
_cell.angle_beta   90.00
_cell.angle_gamma   90.00
#
_symmetry.space_group_name_H-M   'P 1'
#
loop_
_entity.id
_entity.type
_entity.pdbx_description
1 polymer ?
#
loop_
_entity_poly.entity_id
_entity_poly.type
_entity_poly.pdbx_seq_one_letter_code
_entity_poly.pdbx_strand_id
1 'polypeptide(L)'
;MWRDEKEAGSGSTSTRSRAGRAQAQVGVLLVTLLVVVLIVAAQTQFAAAERAETEGEHATTLIEDMQELQVTTIESARSGAPQSVPVKLGSDYSSFLILSQPANYPWGTLETTEPTEVRIENAQATDPDAAQYIDGSPRTFETAGLRYTPAYVEREEPPTLLRNGMIMQRGEGTLTGTTIVDGVQINLIATDGEINETSQRESIIVAEPLSADDSSVPVESTNGEPIEIQLETGLSEAEWESALSDEIDAECSGSEAPYVCGVSVEDSVATITLAPGPTYQLNSALVGYRSVEQPPAAAGDDPEAVYLTRAGSTQVGTGEMDLTVEARDRFSNPVAGATVVARTADGRLIDSTSTTTGSDGRATFRYETTRETGTVEVTIRLQRADESYEEVTYEFEVEG
;
A
#
# COMPACT_ATOMS: atom_id res chain seq x y z
N MET A 1 -112.81 -52.44 -12.29
CA MET A 1 -113.02 -51.02 -11.97
C MET A 1 -111.70 -50.33 -12.29
N TRP A 2 -111.39 -50.16 -13.57
CA TRP A 2 -111.65 -48.98 -14.43
C TRP A 2 -110.77 -47.77 -14.06
N ARG A 3 -109.85 -47.46 -15.00
CA ARG A 3 -109.32 -46.14 -15.43
C ARG A 3 -108.47 -45.31 -14.44
N ASP A 4 -107.42 -44.58 -14.84
CA ASP A 4 -107.19 -43.86 -16.11
C ASP A 4 -105.70 -43.77 -16.54
N GLU A 5 -105.52 -43.68 -17.86
CA GLU A 5 -104.35 -43.18 -18.62
C GLU A 5 -104.15 -41.66 -18.47
N LYS A 6 -102.91 -41.16 -18.67
CA LYS A 6 -102.62 -40.17 -19.74
C LYS A 6 -101.12 -39.85 -19.96
N GLU A 7 -100.77 -39.93 -21.25
CA GLU A 7 -99.88 -39.10 -22.11
C GLU A 7 -98.43 -38.78 -21.65
N ALA A 8 -97.36 -39.11 -22.39
CA ALA A 8 -96.94 -38.81 -23.78
C ALA A 8 -96.41 -37.37 -24.03
N GLY A 9 -95.18 -37.27 -24.56
CA GLY A 9 -94.59 -36.05 -25.17
C GLY A 9 -93.14 -35.81 -24.72
N SER A 10 -92.11 -36.13 -25.51
CA SER A 10 -91.57 -35.39 -26.67
C SER A 10 -90.35 -34.52 -26.31
N GLY A 11 -89.18 -34.92 -26.85
CA GLY A 11 -88.39 -34.03 -27.72
C GLY A 11 -87.52 -32.91 -27.11
N SER A 12 -86.23 -33.02 -27.41
CA SER A 12 -85.27 -31.94 -27.67
C SER A 12 -84.49 -31.36 -26.48
N THR A 13 -83.17 -31.51 -26.55
CA THR A 13 -82.24 -30.43 -26.95
C THR A 13 -80.91 -30.66 -26.25
N SER A 14 -79.94 -31.07 -27.06
CA SER A 14 -78.52 -31.05 -26.75
C SER A 14 -78.05 -29.61 -26.56
N THR A 15 -77.98 -29.15 -25.32
CA THR A 15 -77.29 -27.90 -24.94
C THR A 15 -76.56 -28.10 -23.62
N ARG A 16 -75.61 -29.05 -23.59
CA ARG A 16 -74.60 -29.14 -22.52
C ARG A 16 -73.21 -29.29 -23.11
N SER A 17 -72.72 -28.27 -23.84
CA SER A 17 -71.29 -28.23 -24.20
C SER A 17 -70.71 -26.83 -24.37
N ARG A 18 -71.32 -25.79 -23.80
CA ARG A 18 -70.71 -24.45 -23.73
C ARG A 18 -70.31 -24.00 -22.33
N ALA A 19 -70.93 -24.51 -21.27
CA ALA A 19 -70.62 -24.11 -19.89
C ALA A 19 -69.27 -24.66 -19.36
N GLY A 20 -68.85 -25.86 -19.78
CA GLY A 20 -67.60 -26.49 -19.30
C GLY A 20 -66.31 -25.91 -19.90
N ARG A 21 -66.38 -25.17 -21.01
CA ARG A 21 -65.19 -24.53 -21.63
C ARG A 21 -64.88 -23.16 -21.02
N ALA A 22 -65.89 -22.39 -20.66
CA ALA A 22 -65.70 -21.09 -20.00
C ALA A 22 -65.15 -21.24 -18.57
N GLN A 23 -65.59 -22.26 -17.82
CA GLN A 23 -65.15 -22.47 -16.43
C GLN A 23 -63.73 -23.06 -16.33
N ALA A 24 -63.32 -23.91 -17.27
CA ALA A 24 -61.94 -24.37 -17.39
C ALA A 24 -60.99 -23.24 -17.81
N GLN A 25 -61.43 -22.34 -18.69
CA GLN A 25 -60.64 -21.19 -19.13
C GLN A 25 -60.42 -20.17 -17.99
N VAL A 26 -61.42 -19.92 -17.16
CA VAL A 26 -61.28 -19.04 -15.98
C VAL A 26 -60.35 -19.67 -14.93
N GLY A 27 -60.43 -20.98 -14.70
CA GLY A 27 -59.54 -21.69 -13.77
C GLY A 27 -58.07 -21.68 -14.19
N VAL A 28 -57.80 -21.93 -15.48
CA VAL A 28 -56.44 -21.85 -16.05
C VAL A 28 -55.90 -20.43 -15.94
N LEU A 29 -56.70 -19.42 -16.25
CA LEU A 29 -56.28 -18.02 -16.20
C LEU A 29 -55.94 -17.55 -14.78
N LEU A 30 -56.69 -18.01 -13.77
CA LEU A 30 -56.39 -17.75 -12.36
C LEU A 30 -55.12 -18.48 -11.87
N VAL A 31 -54.90 -19.72 -12.28
CA VAL A 31 -53.66 -20.45 -11.96
C VAL A 31 -52.46 -19.80 -12.65
N THR A 32 -52.59 -19.39 -13.91
CA THR A 32 -51.53 -18.65 -14.63
C THR A 32 -51.24 -17.31 -13.94
N LEU A 33 -52.26 -16.56 -13.52
CA LEU A 33 -52.06 -15.30 -12.77
C LEU A 33 -51.33 -15.55 -11.44
N LEU A 34 -51.71 -16.59 -10.70
CA LEU A 34 -51.05 -16.97 -9.44
C LEU A 34 -49.59 -17.35 -9.66
N VAL A 35 -49.30 -18.14 -10.71
CA VAL A 35 -47.92 -18.51 -11.06
C VAL A 35 -47.10 -17.29 -11.45
N VAL A 36 -47.66 -16.33 -12.21
CA VAL A 36 -46.98 -15.08 -12.53
C VAL A 36 -46.71 -14.27 -11.26
N VAL A 37 -47.66 -14.17 -10.33
CA VAL A 37 -47.45 -13.47 -9.04
C VAL A 37 -46.35 -14.15 -8.22
N LEU A 38 -46.33 -15.49 -8.17
CA LEU A 38 -45.28 -16.24 -7.47
C LEU A 38 -43.92 -16.08 -8.14
N ILE A 39 -43.85 -16.05 -9.47
CA ILE A 39 -42.62 -15.75 -10.21
C ILE A 39 -42.16 -14.34 -9.90
N VAL A 40 -43.05 -13.33 -9.96
CA VAL A 40 -42.68 -11.94 -9.62
C VAL A 40 -42.20 -11.82 -8.17
N ALA A 41 -42.83 -12.53 -7.22
CA ALA A 41 -42.36 -12.56 -5.84
C ALA A 41 -41.00 -13.28 -5.69
N ALA A 42 -40.78 -14.38 -6.43
CA ALA A 42 -39.50 -15.07 -6.48
C ALA A 42 -38.40 -14.15 -7.04
N GLN A 43 -38.72 -13.42 -8.10
CA GLN A 43 -37.84 -12.47 -8.77
C GLN A 43 -37.40 -11.30 -7.90
N THR A 44 -38.30 -10.75 -7.08
CA THR A 44 -37.98 -9.56 -6.29
C THR A 44 -37.39 -9.88 -4.92
N GLN A 45 -37.76 -10.98 -4.28
CA GLN A 45 -37.32 -11.28 -2.91
C GLN A 45 -36.15 -12.26 -2.87
N PHE A 46 -36.23 -13.36 -3.62
CA PHE A 46 -35.17 -14.38 -3.58
C PHE A 46 -33.95 -13.93 -4.38
N ALA A 47 -34.14 -13.28 -5.53
CA ALA A 47 -33.01 -12.74 -6.30
C ALA A 47 -32.33 -11.54 -5.62
N ALA A 48 -33.07 -10.73 -4.85
CA ALA A 48 -32.47 -9.65 -4.07
C ALA A 48 -31.64 -10.19 -2.90
N ALA A 49 -32.17 -11.17 -2.17
CA ALA A 49 -31.45 -11.80 -1.06
C ALA A 49 -30.17 -12.52 -1.52
N GLU A 50 -30.21 -13.27 -2.62
CA GLU A 50 -29.02 -13.97 -3.15
C GLU A 50 -27.96 -13.00 -3.69
N ARG A 51 -28.38 -11.90 -4.34
CA ARG A 51 -27.43 -10.86 -4.79
C ARG A 51 -26.80 -10.13 -3.62
N ALA A 52 -27.59 -9.78 -2.60
CA ALA A 52 -27.06 -9.17 -1.37
C ALA A 52 -26.09 -10.10 -0.62
N GLU A 53 -26.32 -11.41 -0.66
CA GLU A 53 -25.39 -12.42 -0.13
C GLU A 53 -24.09 -12.46 -0.95
N THR A 54 -24.19 -12.54 -2.28
CA THR A 54 -23.02 -12.52 -3.19
C THR A 54 -22.18 -11.24 -3.06
N GLU A 55 -22.84 -10.08 -2.92
CA GLU A 55 -22.16 -8.79 -2.67
C GLU A 55 -21.49 -8.75 -1.28
N GLY A 56 -22.11 -9.37 -0.28
CA GLY A 56 -21.53 -9.51 1.06
C GLY A 56 -20.29 -10.39 1.06
N GLU A 57 -20.33 -11.55 0.39
CA GLU A 57 -19.18 -12.43 0.21
C GLU A 57 -18.03 -11.71 -0.51
N HIS A 58 -18.34 -10.99 -1.59
CA HIS A 58 -17.35 -10.20 -2.31
C HIS A 58 -16.73 -9.10 -1.42
N ALA A 59 -17.53 -8.42 -0.60
CA ALA A 59 -17.01 -7.40 0.32
C ALA A 59 -16.02 -8.00 1.34
N THR A 60 -16.27 -9.22 1.83
CA THR A 60 -15.31 -9.93 2.70
C THR A 60 -14.04 -10.32 1.96
N THR A 61 -14.15 -10.93 0.77
CA THR A 61 -12.98 -11.29 -0.06
C THR A 61 -12.14 -10.07 -0.41
N LEU A 62 -12.75 -8.94 -0.75
CA LEU A 62 -12.02 -7.71 -1.03
C LEU A 62 -11.16 -7.27 0.17
N ILE A 63 -11.69 -7.34 1.40
CA ILE A 63 -10.91 -6.98 2.59
C ILE A 63 -9.69 -7.89 2.73
N GLU A 64 -9.84 -9.19 2.45
CA GLU A 64 -8.74 -10.16 2.43
C GLU A 64 -7.71 -9.82 1.33
N ASP A 65 -8.16 -9.53 0.10
CA ASP A 65 -7.30 -9.14 -1.03
C ASP A 65 -6.52 -7.84 -0.73
N MET A 66 -7.15 -6.86 -0.07
CA MET A 66 -6.50 -5.61 0.33
C MET A 66 -5.48 -5.83 1.48
N GLN A 67 -5.70 -6.81 2.36
CA GLN A 67 -4.70 -7.22 3.35
C GLN A 67 -3.52 -7.92 2.67
N GLU A 68 -3.79 -8.78 1.69
CA GLU A 68 -2.73 -9.44 0.93
C GLU A 68 -1.90 -8.45 0.10
N LEU A 69 -2.54 -7.41 -0.46
CA LEU A 69 -1.84 -6.27 -1.06
C LEU A 69 -0.91 -5.58 -0.07
N GLN A 70 -1.36 -5.32 1.17
CA GLN A 70 -0.52 -4.71 2.19
C GLN A 70 0.70 -5.58 2.53
N VAL A 71 0.51 -6.89 2.69
CA VAL A 71 1.61 -7.84 2.93
C VAL A 71 2.59 -7.84 1.76
N THR A 72 2.07 -7.92 0.54
CA THR A 72 2.83 -7.88 -0.72
C THR A 72 3.64 -6.59 -0.85
N THR A 73 3.09 -5.45 -0.45
CA THR A 73 3.78 -4.16 -0.43
C THR A 73 4.94 -4.16 0.55
N ILE A 74 4.75 -4.70 1.76
CA ILE A 74 5.82 -4.86 2.76
C ILE A 74 6.91 -5.81 2.24
N GLU A 75 6.54 -6.92 1.61
CA GLU A 75 7.48 -7.88 1.03
C GLU A 75 8.27 -7.28 -0.14
N SER A 76 7.62 -6.51 -1.01
CA SER A 76 8.27 -5.78 -2.12
C SER A 76 9.25 -4.73 -1.59
N ALA A 77 8.85 -3.97 -0.57
CA ALA A 77 9.70 -2.97 0.08
C ALA A 77 10.94 -3.57 0.76
N ARG A 78 10.83 -4.79 1.32
CA ARG A 78 11.96 -5.46 1.99
C ARG A 78 12.86 -6.25 1.05
N SER A 79 12.28 -6.86 0.01
CA SER A 79 13.03 -7.74 -0.90
C SER A 79 13.66 -7.02 -2.08
N GLY A 80 13.20 -5.80 -2.38
CA GLY A 80 13.58 -5.09 -3.61
C GLY A 80 13.10 -5.79 -4.89
N ALA A 81 12.16 -6.74 -4.78
CA ALA A 81 11.62 -7.49 -5.92
C ALA A 81 10.10 -7.26 -6.09
N PRO A 82 9.61 -7.05 -7.32
CA PRO A 82 8.18 -6.88 -7.58
C PRO A 82 7.35 -8.07 -7.12
N GLN A 83 6.21 -7.78 -6.50
CA GLN A 83 5.22 -8.76 -6.04
C GLN A 83 3.86 -8.49 -6.69
N SER A 84 3.00 -9.50 -6.80
CA SER A 84 1.71 -9.35 -7.47
C SER A 84 0.58 -10.08 -6.75
N VAL A 85 -0.58 -9.43 -6.66
CA VAL A 85 -1.79 -9.96 -6.02
C VAL A 85 -2.97 -9.87 -6.97
N PRO A 86 -3.73 -10.96 -7.16
CA PRO A 86 -5.03 -10.88 -7.81
C PRO A 86 -6.03 -10.23 -6.86
N VAL A 87 -6.66 -9.13 -7.29
CA VAL A 87 -7.69 -8.42 -6.53
C VAL A 87 -9.02 -8.58 -7.23
N LYS A 88 -10.01 -9.11 -6.53
CA LYS A 88 -11.36 -9.26 -7.08
C LYS A 88 -12.09 -7.92 -7.06
N LEU A 89 -12.24 -7.31 -8.25
CA LEU A 89 -12.88 -6.00 -8.38
C LEU A 89 -14.40 -6.07 -8.57
N GLY A 90 -14.97 -7.23 -8.88
CA GLY A 90 -16.41 -7.38 -9.07
C GLY A 90 -16.91 -8.77 -8.72
N SER A 91 -18.23 -8.90 -8.61
CA SER A 91 -18.89 -10.15 -8.25
C SER A 91 -19.75 -10.71 -9.38
N ASP A 92 -19.72 -12.03 -9.52
CA ASP A 92 -20.51 -12.76 -10.50
C ASP A 92 -21.80 -13.26 -9.85
N TYR A 93 -22.95 -12.66 -10.19
CA TYR A 93 -24.24 -13.19 -9.74
C TYR A 93 -24.57 -14.53 -10.41
N SER A 94 -25.09 -15.48 -9.63
CA SER A 94 -25.47 -16.77 -10.16
C SER A 94 -26.57 -16.66 -11.22
N SER A 95 -26.50 -17.50 -12.25
CA SER A 95 -27.50 -17.56 -13.32
C SER A 95 -28.59 -18.58 -13.00
N PHE A 96 -29.57 -18.19 -12.19
CA PHE A 96 -30.74 -19.03 -11.97
C PHE A 96 -31.75 -18.91 -13.13
N LEU A 97 -32.15 -20.04 -13.73
CA LEU A 97 -32.99 -20.14 -14.93
C LEU A 97 -34.36 -19.42 -14.86
N ILE A 98 -34.85 -19.10 -13.66
CA ILE A 98 -36.15 -18.46 -13.43
C ILE A 98 -35.97 -17.01 -12.96
N LEU A 99 -34.74 -16.55 -12.68
CA LEU A 99 -34.47 -15.20 -12.17
C LEU A 99 -33.95 -14.29 -13.29
N SER A 100 -34.51 -13.08 -13.42
CA SER A 100 -34.02 -12.06 -14.33
C SER A 100 -32.77 -11.45 -13.73
N GLN A 101 -31.62 -11.64 -14.38
CA GLN A 101 -30.42 -10.93 -14.01
C GLN A 101 -30.55 -9.46 -14.44
N PRO A 102 -30.07 -8.51 -13.62
CA PRO A 102 -29.85 -7.15 -14.12
C PRO A 102 -28.92 -7.22 -15.34
N ALA A 103 -29.10 -6.29 -16.28
CA ALA A 103 -28.27 -6.24 -17.49
C ALA A 103 -26.78 -5.95 -17.19
N ASN A 104 -26.48 -5.52 -15.96
CA ASN A 104 -25.17 -5.08 -15.52
C ASN A 104 -24.77 -5.92 -14.30
N TYR A 105 -23.63 -6.61 -14.39
CA TYR A 105 -22.95 -7.19 -13.23
C TYR A 105 -22.34 -6.05 -12.38
N PRO A 106 -22.24 -6.21 -11.05
CA PRO A 106 -21.61 -5.19 -10.21
C PRO A 106 -20.14 -5.08 -10.59
N TRP A 107 -19.76 -3.86 -10.97
CA TRP A 107 -18.37 -3.47 -11.20
C TRP A 107 -17.81 -2.88 -9.91
N GLY A 108 -16.49 -2.89 -9.78
CA GLY A 108 -15.80 -2.13 -8.77
C GLY A 108 -14.63 -1.41 -9.41
N THR A 109 -14.28 -0.29 -8.80
CA THR A 109 -13.19 0.56 -9.24
C THR A 109 -12.12 0.58 -8.18
N LEU A 110 -10.89 0.18 -8.54
CA LEU A 110 -9.70 0.38 -7.74
C LEU A 110 -8.93 1.56 -8.32
N GLU A 111 -8.62 2.55 -7.50
CA GLU A 111 -7.89 3.74 -7.92
C GLU A 111 -6.85 4.15 -6.90
N THR A 112 -5.75 4.73 -7.37
CA THR A 112 -4.80 5.43 -6.50
C THR A 112 -5.41 6.77 -6.07
N THR A 113 -5.31 7.11 -4.79
CA THR A 113 -5.78 8.40 -4.26
C THR A 113 -4.81 9.53 -4.55
N GLU A 114 -5.25 10.78 -4.37
CA GLU A 114 -4.32 11.91 -4.25
C GLU A 114 -3.27 11.64 -3.15
N PRO A 115 -1.99 11.95 -3.41
CA PRO A 115 -0.92 11.80 -2.42
C PRO A 115 -1.16 12.66 -1.18
N THR A 116 -0.69 12.14 -0.05
CA THR A 116 -0.65 12.80 1.26
C THR A 116 0.73 12.65 1.86
N GLU A 117 0.96 13.27 3.02
CA GLU A 117 2.29 13.28 3.63
C GLU A 117 2.39 12.32 4.82
N VAL A 118 3.51 11.60 4.89
CA VAL A 118 4.01 10.95 6.11
C VAL A 118 5.29 11.66 6.50
N ARG A 119 5.39 12.02 7.77
CA ARG A 119 6.47 12.86 8.27
C ARG A 119 7.09 12.25 9.52
N ILE A 120 8.41 12.32 9.60
CA ILE A 120 9.18 11.93 10.79
C ILE A 120 9.98 13.13 11.27
N GLU A 121 9.87 13.41 12.57
CA GLU A 121 10.53 14.54 13.22
C GLU A 121 11.41 14.07 14.39
N ASN A 122 12.40 14.89 14.75
CA ASN A 122 13.33 14.66 15.86
C ASN A 122 14.17 13.38 15.76
N ALA A 123 14.17 12.70 14.62
CA ALA A 123 15.02 11.56 14.32
C ALA A 123 16.34 12.05 13.71
N GLN A 124 17.46 11.72 14.36
CA GLN A 124 18.80 11.98 13.86
C GLN A 124 19.54 10.66 13.66
N ALA A 125 20.17 10.47 12.50
CA ALA A 125 20.98 9.28 12.25
C ALA A 125 22.24 9.28 13.14
N THR A 126 22.67 8.09 13.55
CA THR A 126 23.88 7.91 14.37
C THR A 126 25.17 7.87 13.55
N ASP A 127 25.07 7.49 12.28
CA ASP A 127 26.20 7.59 11.35
C ASP A 127 26.44 9.07 10.98
N PRO A 128 27.68 9.60 11.13
CA PRO A 128 27.95 11.02 10.91
C PRO A 128 27.65 11.53 9.49
N ASP A 129 27.77 10.68 8.46
CA ASP A 129 27.49 11.09 7.09
C ASP A 129 25.99 11.12 6.85
N ALA A 130 25.27 10.08 7.27
CA ALA A 130 23.81 10.04 7.24
C ALA A 130 23.18 11.12 8.13
N ALA A 131 23.81 11.50 9.24
CA ALA A 131 23.35 12.54 10.16
C ALA A 131 23.32 13.95 9.54
N GLN A 132 24.02 14.15 8.42
CA GLN A 132 23.89 15.40 7.65
C GLN A 132 22.57 15.45 6.86
N TYR A 133 22.04 14.29 6.47
CA TYR A 133 20.75 14.19 5.78
C TYR A 133 19.59 13.92 6.73
N ILE A 134 19.76 13.08 7.76
CA ILE A 134 18.76 12.83 8.81
C ILE A 134 19.30 13.47 10.08
N ASP A 135 19.12 14.78 10.17
CA ASP A 135 19.77 15.68 11.14
C ASP A 135 18.87 16.02 12.34
N GLY A 136 17.67 15.44 12.42
CA GLY A 136 16.62 15.85 13.34
C GLY A 136 15.57 16.75 12.72
N SER A 137 15.91 17.44 11.63
CA SER A 137 14.95 18.26 10.91
C SER A 137 13.88 17.36 10.27
N PRO A 138 12.63 17.82 10.19
CA PRO A 138 11.55 16.99 9.69
C PRO A 138 11.76 16.45 8.27
N ARG A 139 11.53 15.15 8.09
CA ARG A 139 11.57 14.47 6.79
C ARG A 139 10.16 14.10 6.38
N THR A 140 9.79 14.45 5.15
CA THR A 140 8.44 14.28 4.62
C THR A 140 8.47 13.41 3.39
N PHE A 141 7.57 12.43 3.35
CA PHE A 141 7.41 11.46 2.27
C PHE A 141 5.99 11.57 1.72
N GLU A 142 5.88 11.80 0.42
CA GLU A 142 4.59 11.72 -0.26
C GLU A 142 4.19 10.26 -0.39
N THR A 143 2.93 9.96 -0.08
CA THR A 143 2.36 8.62 -0.15
C THR A 143 0.91 8.69 -0.58
N ALA A 144 0.57 7.92 -1.60
CA ALA A 144 -0.79 7.68 -2.01
C ALA A 144 -1.42 6.54 -1.19
N GLY A 145 -2.70 6.30 -1.41
CA GLY A 145 -3.39 5.09 -0.96
C GLY A 145 -4.13 4.44 -2.12
N LEU A 146 -4.67 3.24 -1.89
CA LEU A 146 -5.55 2.56 -2.83
C LEU A 146 -6.99 2.64 -2.31
N ARG A 147 -7.89 3.17 -3.13
CA ARG A 147 -9.32 3.24 -2.85
C ARG A 147 -10.06 2.26 -3.74
N TYR A 148 -10.80 1.35 -3.13
CA TYR A 148 -11.78 0.53 -3.82
C TYR A 148 -13.19 1.09 -3.60
N THR A 149 -13.92 1.33 -4.69
CA THR A 149 -15.31 1.77 -4.66
C THR A 149 -16.21 0.71 -5.30
N PRO A 150 -17.11 0.05 -4.53
CA PRO A 150 -18.05 -0.92 -5.09
C PRO A 150 -19.21 -0.23 -5.82
N ALA A 151 -19.67 -0.83 -6.92
CA ALA A 151 -20.95 -0.51 -7.55
C ALA A 151 -21.95 -1.68 -7.39
N TYR A 152 -22.17 -2.08 -6.14
CA TYR A 152 -23.16 -3.08 -5.75
C TYR A 152 -24.58 -2.61 -6.04
N VAL A 153 -25.48 -3.56 -6.33
CA VAL A 153 -26.87 -3.30 -6.72
C VAL A 153 -27.80 -3.36 -5.51
N GLU A 154 -27.57 -4.28 -4.57
CA GLU A 154 -28.46 -4.52 -3.42
C GLU A 154 -27.88 -3.99 -2.09
N ARG A 155 -26.58 -3.73 -2.01
CA ARG A 155 -25.89 -3.18 -0.84
C ARG A 155 -25.32 -1.78 -1.10
N GLU A 156 -25.49 -0.90 -0.12
CA GLU A 156 -24.79 0.38 -0.06
C GLU A 156 -23.55 0.26 0.84
N GLU A 157 -22.40 -0.02 0.21
CA GLU A 157 -21.12 -0.07 0.90
C GLU A 157 -20.28 1.18 0.64
N PRO A 158 -19.61 1.72 1.68
CA PRO A 158 -18.67 2.82 1.51
C PRO A 158 -17.39 2.31 0.85
N PRO A 159 -16.58 3.20 0.26
CA PRO A 159 -15.27 2.82 -0.27
C PRO A 159 -14.35 2.24 0.82
N THR A 160 -13.54 1.26 0.43
CA THR A 160 -12.45 0.71 1.24
C THR A 160 -11.15 1.42 0.87
N LEU A 161 -10.44 1.96 1.85
CA LEU A 161 -9.18 2.69 1.65
C LEU A 161 -8.02 1.93 2.31
N LEU A 162 -6.99 1.60 1.54
CA LEU A 162 -5.69 1.14 2.04
C LEU A 162 -4.69 2.29 1.96
N ARG A 163 -4.14 2.72 3.09
CA ARG A 163 -3.11 3.77 3.14
C ARG A 163 -2.27 3.62 4.39
N ASN A 164 -0.96 3.84 4.30
CA ASN A 164 -0.03 3.81 5.45
C ASN A 164 -0.15 2.51 6.28
N GLY A 165 -0.41 1.38 5.63
CA GLY A 165 -0.63 0.09 6.28
C GLY A 165 -1.98 -0.09 6.96
N MET A 166 -2.94 0.82 6.74
CA MET A 166 -4.26 0.77 7.36
C MET A 166 -5.34 0.50 6.32
N ILE A 167 -6.28 -0.38 6.66
CA ILE A 167 -7.51 -0.60 5.89
C ILE A 167 -8.67 0.10 6.61
N MET A 168 -9.31 1.04 5.93
CA MET A 168 -10.33 1.90 6.50
C MET A 168 -11.64 1.76 5.72
N GLN A 169 -12.75 1.59 6.46
CA GLN A 169 -14.10 1.58 5.91
C GLN A 169 -14.99 2.44 6.84
N ARG A 170 -15.67 3.47 6.30
CA ARG A 170 -16.68 4.25 7.04
C ARG A 170 -16.27 4.92 8.37
N GLY A 171 -15.02 5.34 8.56
CA GLY A 171 -14.58 5.98 9.82
C GLY A 171 -14.68 5.06 11.06
N GLU A 172 -14.94 3.77 10.83
CA GLU A 172 -14.72 2.66 11.76
C GLU A 172 -13.61 1.84 11.11
N GLY A 173 -12.36 2.17 11.39
CA GLY A 173 -11.21 1.46 10.85
C GLY A 173 -11.00 0.15 11.60
N THR A 174 -10.72 -0.93 10.88
CA THR A 174 -9.98 -2.03 11.48
C THR A 174 -8.53 -1.86 11.07
N LEU A 175 -7.71 -1.35 11.99
CA LEU A 175 -6.26 -1.39 11.86
C LEU A 175 -5.85 -2.87 11.79
N THR A 176 -5.58 -3.34 10.58
CA THR A 176 -5.10 -4.70 10.33
C THR A 176 -3.65 -4.60 9.91
N GLY A 177 -2.73 -5.00 10.79
CA GLY A 177 -1.33 -5.20 10.43
C GLY A 177 -0.53 -3.93 10.14
N THR A 178 -0.72 -2.83 10.89
CA THR A 178 0.25 -1.73 10.78
C THR A 178 1.57 -2.18 11.38
N THR A 179 2.65 -2.04 10.63
CA THR A 179 4.01 -2.31 11.09
C THR A 179 4.79 -1.00 11.19
N ILE A 180 4.10 0.15 11.35
CA ILE A 180 4.75 1.47 11.37
C ILE A 180 5.81 1.50 12.47
N VAL A 181 5.48 0.92 13.62
CA VAL A 181 6.41 0.66 14.72
C VAL A 181 6.27 -0.79 15.13
N ASP A 182 7.40 -1.50 15.24
CA ASP A 182 7.50 -2.86 15.79
C ASP A 182 8.76 -2.90 16.68
N GLY A 183 8.56 -2.71 17.98
CA GLY A 183 9.66 -2.51 18.92
C GLY A 183 10.55 -1.33 18.54
N VAL A 184 11.79 -1.59 18.14
CA VAL A 184 12.75 -0.55 17.73
C VAL A 184 12.75 -0.30 16.22
N GLN A 185 11.96 -1.04 15.44
CA GLN A 185 11.86 -0.83 14.00
C GLN A 185 10.80 0.22 13.69
N ILE A 186 11.16 1.21 12.88
CA ILE A 186 10.25 2.19 12.31
C ILE A 186 10.14 1.88 10.82
N ASN A 187 8.98 1.47 10.32
CA ASN A 187 8.78 1.13 8.91
C ASN A 187 7.89 2.18 8.23
N LEU A 188 8.50 3.07 7.43
CA LEU A 188 7.82 4.10 6.65
C LEU A 188 7.80 3.70 5.17
N ILE A 189 6.76 2.98 4.77
CA ILE A 189 6.58 2.55 3.39
C ILE A 189 5.62 3.52 2.71
N ALA A 190 6.17 4.39 1.87
CA ALA A 190 5.40 5.24 0.99
C ALA A 190 4.92 4.45 -0.23
N THR A 191 3.75 4.81 -0.75
CA THR A 191 3.23 4.20 -1.98
C THR A 191 2.95 5.25 -3.05
N ASP A 192 3.10 4.87 -4.31
CA ASP A 192 2.88 5.74 -5.47
C ASP A 192 2.27 4.94 -6.63
N GLY A 193 2.12 5.55 -7.81
CA GLY A 193 1.68 4.92 -9.04
C GLY A 193 0.26 5.27 -9.42
N GLU A 194 -0.08 5.05 -10.69
CA GLU A 194 -1.37 5.45 -11.25
C GLU A 194 -2.21 4.22 -11.59
N ILE A 195 -3.08 3.82 -10.66
CA ILE A 195 -4.13 2.82 -10.92
C ILE A 195 -5.46 3.54 -11.09
N ASN A 196 -6.21 3.13 -12.12
CA ASN A 196 -7.63 3.43 -12.28
C ASN A 196 -8.29 2.28 -13.06
N GLU A 197 -8.54 1.19 -12.35
CA GLU A 197 -9.03 -0.05 -12.92
C GLU A 197 -10.49 -0.26 -12.53
N THR A 198 -11.35 -0.40 -13.54
CA THR A 198 -12.77 -0.74 -13.33
C THR A 198 -13.07 -2.07 -13.99
N SER A 199 -13.40 -3.08 -13.19
CA SER A 199 -13.61 -4.43 -13.69
C SER A 199 -14.77 -5.14 -13.00
N GLN A 200 -15.26 -6.20 -13.65
CA GLN A 200 -16.21 -7.17 -13.09
C GLN A 200 -15.50 -8.45 -12.65
N ARG A 201 -14.19 -8.54 -12.91
CA ARG A 201 -13.35 -9.71 -12.66
C ARG A 201 -12.16 -9.32 -11.79
N GLU A 202 -11.34 -10.32 -11.47
CA GLU A 202 -10.03 -10.11 -10.89
C GLU A 202 -9.15 -9.22 -11.79
N SER A 203 -8.42 -8.32 -11.16
CA SER A 203 -7.32 -7.56 -11.75
C SER A 203 -6.04 -7.91 -11.00
N ILE A 204 -4.94 -8.08 -11.74
CA ILE A 204 -3.65 -8.38 -11.11
C ILE A 204 -2.94 -7.06 -10.86
N ILE A 205 -2.75 -6.75 -9.58
CA ILE A 205 -2.06 -5.55 -9.14
C ILE A 205 -0.62 -5.93 -8.79
N VAL A 206 0.33 -5.13 -9.27
CA VAL A 206 1.76 -5.31 -9.04
C VAL A 206 2.23 -4.21 -8.09
N ALA A 207 2.87 -4.63 -7.00
CA ALA A 207 3.66 -3.78 -6.13
C ALA A 207 5.11 -3.79 -6.68
N GLU A 208 5.58 -2.63 -7.12
CA GLU A 208 6.87 -2.43 -7.76
C GLU A 208 7.79 -1.63 -6.82
N PRO A 209 8.95 -2.15 -6.41
CA PRO A 209 9.87 -1.43 -5.55
C PRO A 209 10.58 -0.35 -6.37
N LEU A 210 10.21 0.91 -6.14
CA LEU A 210 10.84 2.08 -6.78
C LEU A 210 12.07 2.54 -5.98
N SER A 211 12.03 2.34 -4.66
CA SER A 211 13.15 2.52 -3.75
C SER A 211 12.98 1.57 -2.57
N ALA A 212 13.84 0.56 -2.49
CA ALA A 212 13.71 -0.52 -1.53
C ALA A 212 15.07 -1.15 -1.28
N ASP A 213 15.39 -1.38 -0.02
CA ASP A 213 16.58 -2.09 0.43
C ASP A 213 16.28 -2.75 1.78
N ASP A 214 17.02 -3.81 2.14
CA ASP A 214 16.87 -4.47 3.43
C ASP A 214 17.67 -3.79 4.55
N SER A 215 18.40 -2.70 4.23
CA SER A 215 19.12 -1.90 5.21
C SER A 215 18.24 -0.89 5.94
N SER A 216 18.62 -0.66 7.20
CA SER A 216 18.01 0.33 8.09
C SER A 216 18.99 1.45 8.40
N VAL A 217 18.47 2.65 8.69
CA VAL A 217 19.25 3.75 9.24
C VAL A 217 19.06 3.80 10.75
N PRO A 218 20.10 3.60 11.58
CA PRO A 218 19.96 3.73 13.02
C PRO A 218 19.79 5.21 13.40
N VAL A 219 18.67 5.54 14.06
CA VAL A 219 18.30 6.90 14.45
C VAL A 219 18.04 7.03 15.95
N GLU A 220 18.31 8.20 16.51
CA GLU A 220 18.07 8.56 17.90
C GLU A 220 17.28 9.87 17.99
N SER A 221 16.59 10.05 19.12
CA SER A 221 15.94 11.32 19.47
C SER A 221 16.98 12.43 19.60
N THR A 222 16.71 13.59 19.02
CA THR A 222 17.61 14.76 19.09
C THR A 222 17.00 15.91 19.87
N ASN A 223 17.83 16.85 20.31
CA ASN A 223 17.43 18.06 21.07
C ASN A 223 16.61 17.82 22.36
N GLY A 224 16.56 16.59 22.86
CA GLY A 224 15.72 16.21 24.00
C GLY A 224 14.23 16.07 23.66
N GLU A 225 13.89 16.04 22.38
CA GLU A 225 12.53 15.86 21.86
C GLU A 225 12.36 14.40 21.38
N PRO A 226 11.25 13.73 21.70
CA PRO A 226 11.00 12.37 21.24
C PRO A 226 10.84 12.33 19.72
N ILE A 227 11.17 11.18 19.11
CA ILE A 227 10.87 10.95 17.69
C ILE A 227 9.35 10.92 17.53
N GLU A 228 8.84 11.67 16.57
CA GLU A 228 7.42 11.72 16.24
C GLU A 228 7.19 11.31 14.78
N ILE A 229 6.18 10.47 14.56
CA ILE A 229 5.73 10.06 13.23
C ILE A 229 4.32 10.62 13.03
N GLN A 230 4.17 11.48 12.03
CA GLN A 230 2.93 12.17 11.71
C GLN A 230 2.39 11.65 10.38
N LEU A 231 1.11 11.31 10.34
CA LEU A 231 0.47 10.85 9.10
C LEU A 231 -1.01 11.20 9.05
N GLU A 232 -1.51 11.53 7.87
CA GLU A 232 -2.94 11.77 7.67
C GLU A 232 -3.76 10.51 7.93
N THR A 233 -4.87 10.67 8.66
CA THR A 233 -5.74 9.56 9.06
C THR A 233 -7.21 9.95 9.05
N GLY A 234 -8.07 8.97 8.74
CA GLY A 234 -9.51 9.07 8.96
C GLY A 234 -9.99 8.46 10.27
N LEU A 235 -9.06 7.96 11.10
CA LEU A 235 -9.35 7.24 12.34
C LEU A 235 -9.27 8.16 13.55
N SER A 236 -10.07 7.85 14.57
CA SER A 236 -10.01 8.50 15.87
C SER A 236 -8.79 8.06 16.68
N GLU A 237 -8.41 8.88 17.66
CA GLU A 237 -7.34 8.56 18.61
C GLU A 237 -7.57 7.22 19.30
N ALA A 238 -8.79 6.94 19.74
CA ALA A 238 -9.13 5.68 20.41
C ALA A 238 -8.95 4.44 19.51
N GLU A 239 -9.18 4.57 18.19
CA GLU A 239 -8.92 3.48 17.24
C GLU A 239 -7.41 3.24 17.08
N TRP A 240 -6.63 4.32 17.00
CA TRP A 240 -5.17 4.24 16.99
C TRP A 240 -4.58 3.63 18.26
N GLU A 241 -5.04 4.08 19.44
CA GLU A 241 -4.64 3.52 20.73
C GLU A 241 -4.97 2.02 20.81
N SER A 242 -6.15 1.63 20.32
CA SER A 242 -6.54 0.22 20.31
C SER A 242 -5.62 -0.63 19.42
N ALA A 243 -5.19 -0.10 18.28
CA ALA A 243 -4.36 -0.85 17.34
C ALA A 243 -2.90 -0.94 17.73
N LEU A 244 -2.37 0.10 18.34
CA LEU A 244 -0.99 0.15 18.84
C LEU A 244 -0.90 -0.36 20.28
N SER A 245 -1.95 -0.98 20.82
CA SER A 245 -2.00 -1.37 22.24
C SER A 245 -0.87 -2.32 22.67
N ASP A 246 -0.37 -3.16 21.76
CA ASP A 246 0.80 -4.02 22.01
C ASP A 246 2.14 -3.26 21.95
N GLU A 247 2.17 -2.10 21.29
CA GLU A 247 3.34 -1.24 21.12
C GLU A 247 3.37 -0.05 22.11
N ILE A 248 2.31 0.18 22.88
CA ILE A 248 2.22 1.30 23.82
C ILE A 248 2.87 0.96 25.18
N ASP A 249 3.90 1.71 25.55
CA ASP A 249 4.46 1.78 26.90
C ASP A 249 3.84 2.96 27.66
N ALA A 250 2.90 2.65 28.55
CA ALA A 250 2.22 3.64 29.39
C ALA A 250 3.16 4.41 30.34
N GLU A 251 4.36 3.87 30.64
CA GLU A 251 5.36 4.55 31.45
C GLU A 251 6.29 5.43 30.61
N CYS A 252 6.29 5.24 29.27
CA CYS A 252 7.17 5.93 28.33
C CYS A 252 8.64 5.89 28.79
N SER A 253 9.07 4.72 29.28
CA SER A 253 10.35 4.56 29.98
C SER A 253 11.55 4.52 29.03
N GLY A 254 11.34 4.04 27.80
CA GLY A 254 12.40 3.81 26.80
C GLY A 254 13.43 2.76 27.22
N SER A 255 13.19 2.02 28.32
CA SER A 255 14.17 1.11 28.91
C SER A 255 14.02 -0.33 28.44
N GLU A 256 12.79 -0.77 28.18
CA GLU A 256 12.43 -2.08 27.65
C GLU A 256 11.21 -1.91 26.74
N ALA A 257 11.01 -2.85 25.80
CA ALA A 257 9.86 -2.83 24.92
C ALA A 257 8.54 -2.99 25.72
N PRO A 258 7.42 -2.43 25.23
CA PRO A 258 7.29 -1.71 23.95
C PRO A 258 7.72 -0.24 24.03
N TYR A 259 7.70 0.51 22.91
CA TYR A 259 8.39 1.82 22.82
C TYR A 259 7.53 3.00 22.33
N VAL A 260 6.24 2.83 22.09
CA VAL A 260 5.34 3.95 21.76
C VAL A 260 4.83 4.57 23.07
N CYS A 261 5.05 5.86 23.28
CA CYS A 261 4.52 6.56 24.48
C CYS A 261 3.03 6.87 24.38
N GLY A 262 2.53 7.02 23.15
CA GLY A 262 1.13 7.26 22.87
C GLY A 262 0.92 7.73 21.43
N VAL A 263 -0.35 7.95 21.11
CA VAL A 263 -0.81 8.49 19.84
C VAL A 263 -1.83 9.58 20.11
N SER A 264 -1.74 10.70 19.41
CA SER A 264 -2.76 11.76 19.43
C SER A 264 -3.30 11.99 18.02
N VAL A 265 -4.54 12.45 17.91
CA VAL A 265 -5.12 12.83 16.61
C VAL A 265 -5.65 14.26 16.64
N GLU A 266 -5.02 15.14 15.88
CA GLU A 266 -5.41 16.55 15.74
C GLU A 266 -5.54 16.90 14.26
N ASP A 267 -6.63 17.60 13.88
CA ASP A 267 -6.87 18.04 12.49
C ASP A 267 -6.72 16.95 11.41
N SER A 268 -7.11 15.70 11.72
CA SER A 268 -6.96 14.50 10.86
C SER A 268 -5.53 14.02 10.63
N VAL A 269 -4.61 14.40 11.52
CA VAL A 269 -3.22 13.92 11.56
C VAL A 269 -3.02 13.12 12.83
N ALA A 270 -2.59 11.87 12.70
CA ALA A 270 -2.14 11.05 13.82
C ALA A 270 -0.66 11.31 14.09
N THR A 271 -0.31 11.59 15.34
CA THR A 271 1.07 11.74 15.81
C THR A 271 1.40 10.58 16.74
N ILE A 272 2.30 9.71 16.32
CA ILE A 272 2.83 8.59 17.13
C ILE A 272 4.14 9.08 17.77
N THR A 273 4.19 9.11 19.09
CA THR A 273 5.37 9.57 19.85
C THR A 273 6.15 8.37 20.40
N LEU A 274 7.44 8.29 20.09
CA LEU A 274 8.32 7.21 20.55
C LEU A 274 9.03 7.55 21.86
N ALA A 275 9.37 6.52 22.64
CA ALA A 275 10.12 6.69 23.88
C ALA A 275 11.54 7.20 23.62
N PRO A 276 12.06 8.14 24.42
CA PRO A 276 13.43 8.63 24.27
C PRO A 276 14.42 7.58 24.80
N GLY A 277 15.63 7.56 24.23
CA GLY A 277 16.75 6.74 24.73
C GLY A 277 17.17 5.56 23.84
N PRO A 278 16.25 4.74 23.31
CA PRO A 278 16.61 3.71 22.34
C PRO A 278 17.18 4.28 21.04
N THR A 279 18.08 3.52 20.41
CA THR A 279 18.42 3.68 19.00
C THR A 279 17.40 2.89 18.17
N TYR A 280 16.59 3.58 17.39
CA TYR A 280 15.61 2.99 16.49
C TYR A 280 16.23 2.66 15.14
N GLN A 281 15.62 1.74 14.40
CA GLN A 281 16.01 1.35 13.04
C GLN A 281 14.96 1.90 12.07
N LEU A 282 15.30 2.98 11.37
CA LEU A 282 14.44 3.58 10.36
C LEU A 282 14.59 2.84 9.04
N ASN A 283 13.52 2.15 8.64
CA ASN A 283 13.34 1.52 7.34
C ASN A 283 12.37 2.38 6.54
N SER A 284 12.83 2.95 5.43
CA SER A 284 11.99 3.73 4.53
C SER A 284 12.05 3.18 3.12
N ALA A 285 10.90 3.12 2.45
CA ALA A 285 10.80 2.59 1.10
C ALA A 285 9.71 3.29 0.30
N LEU A 286 9.81 3.20 -1.03
CA LEU A 286 8.80 3.62 -1.99
C LEU A 286 8.38 2.42 -2.84
N VAL A 287 7.08 2.14 -2.84
CA VAL A 287 6.47 1.08 -3.66
C VAL A 287 5.43 1.67 -4.60
N GLY A 288 5.62 1.51 -5.90
CA GLY A 288 4.65 1.87 -6.92
C GLY A 288 3.60 0.78 -7.11
N TYR A 289 2.35 1.18 -7.30
CA TYR A 289 1.28 0.29 -7.71
C TYR A 289 0.96 0.48 -9.19
N ARG A 290 0.76 -0.63 -9.89
CA ARG A 290 0.23 -0.66 -11.26
C ARG A 290 -0.56 -1.93 -11.52
N SER A 291 -1.41 -1.92 -12.54
CA SER A 291 -1.98 -3.17 -13.05
C SER A 291 -0.93 -3.91 -13.90
N VAL A 292 -1.05 -5.24 -13.98
CA VAL A 292 -0.17 -6.06 -14.84
C VAL A 292 -0.29 -5.71 -16.33
N GLU A 293 -1.41 -5.10 -16.72
CA GLU A 293 -1.68 -4.68 -18.08
C GLU A 293 -0.95 -3.37 -18.44
N GLN A 294 -0.61 -2.56 -17.43
CA GLN A 294 0.24 -1.39 -17.59
C GLN A 294 1.72 -1.81 -17.74
N PRO A 295 2.49 -1.15 -18.62
CA PRO A 295 3.92 -1.37 -18.69
C PRO A 295 4.58 -1.00 -17.34
N PRO A 296 5.71 -1.62 -16.99
CA PRO A 296 6.51 -1.14 -15.86
C PRO A 296 6.89 0.33 -16.05
N ALA A 297 7.08 1.04 -14.94
CA ALA A 297 7.54 2.42 -14.96
C ALA A 297 8.80 2.57 -15.81
N ALA A 298 8.99 3.74 -16.43
CA ALA A 298 10.19 3.96 -17.23
C ALA A 298 11.41 4.01 -16.30
N ALA A 299 12.54 3.47 -16.74
CA ALA A 299 13.80 3.64 -16.02
C ALA A 299 14.09 5.15 -15.85
N GLY A 300 14.06 5.63 -14.60
CA GLY A 300 14.17 7.06 -14.27
C GLY A 300 12.97 7.66 -13.52
N ASP A 301 11.91 6.89 -13.27
CA ASP A 301 10.85 7.26 -12.31
C ASP A 301 11.26 6.92 -10.85
N ASP A 302 12.40 6.22 -10.68
CA ASP A 302 12.98 5.90 -9.37
C ASP A 302 13.58 7.15 -8.70
N PRO A 303 13.61 7.22 -7.35
CA PRO A 303 14.22 8.35 -6.65
C PRO A 303 15.69 8.57 -7.02
N GLU A 304 16.04 9.84 -7.27
CA GLU A 304 17.44 10.21 -7.49
C GLU A 304 18.25 10.15 -6.18
N ALA A 305 19.58 9.97 -6.31
CA ALA A 305 20.49 10.08 -5.17
C ALA A 305 20.47 11.51 -4.60
N VAL A 306 20.29 11.61 -3.29
CA VAL A 306 20.23 12.90 -2.58
C VAL A 306 21.35 13.08 -1.57
N TYR A 307 22.00 12.02 -1.07
CA TYR A 307 23.14 12.16 -0.16
C TYR A 307 24.17 11.04 -0.32
N LEU A 308 25.37 11.23 0.23
CA LEU A 308 26.44 10.23 0.23
C LEU A 308 26.78 9.78 1.64
N THR A 309 27.17 8.51 1.77
CA THR A 309 27.81 7.96 2.96
C THR A 309 29.12 7.28 2.62
N ARG A 310 30.06 7.25 3.57
CA ARG A 310 31.30 6.48 3.43
C ARG A 310 31.01 5.00 3.62
N ALA A 311 31.24 4.22 2.57
CA ALA A 311 31.06 2.78 2.56
C ALA A 311 32.32 1.99 2.96
N GLY A 312 33.48 2.67 2.94
CA GLY A 312 34.73 2.12 3.45
C GLY A 312 35.95 2.69 2.76
N SER A 313 37.12 2.33 3.29
CA SER A 313 38.42 2.57 2.67
C SER A 313 39.29 1.33 2.85
N THR A 314 40.06 0.97 1.83
CA THR A 314 40.95 -0.20 1.85
C THR A 314 42.32 0.18 1.34
N GLN A 315 43.37 -0.12 2.10
CA GLN A 315 44.73 0.05 1.64
C GLN A 315 45.08 -1.04 0.61
N VAL A 316 45.51 -0.62 -0.58
CA VAL A 316 45.81 -1.53 -1.70
C VAL A 316 47.28 -1.50 -2.13
N GLY A 317 48.04 -0.54 -1.61
CA GLY A 317 49.47 -0.41 -1.83
C GLY A 317 50.09 0.59 -0.85
N THR A 318 51.41 0.75 -0.94
CA THR A 318 52.12 1.79 -0.18
C THR A 318 51.69 3.16 -0.72
N GLY A 319 50.98 3.93 0.11
CA GLY A 319 50.41 5.22 -0.30
C GLY A 319 49.18 5.13 -1.20
N GLU A 320 48.64 3.93 -1.46
CA GLU A 320 47.46 3.73 -2.30
C GLU A 320 46.26 3.19 -1.51
N MET A 321 45.08 3.76 -1.75
CA MET A 321 43.83 3.40 -1.09
C MET A 321 42.67 3.35 -2.08
N ASP A 322 41.78 2.37 -1.90
CA ASP A 322 40.45 2.35 -2.50
C ASP A 322 39.46 3.03 -1.55
N LEU A 323 38.74 4.03 -2.04
CA LEU A 323 37.76 4.84 -1.30
C LEU A 323 36.38 4.55 -1.86
N THR A 324 35.50 3.94 -1.07
CA THR A 324 34.16 3.54 -1.54
C THR A 324 33.09 4.37 -0.86
N VAL A 325 32.25 5.04 -1.65
CA VAL A 325 31.06 5.75 -1.18
C VAL A 325 29.81 5.01 -1.59
N GLU A 326 28.71 5.24 -0.88
CA GLU A 326 27.37 4.81 -1.26
C GLU A 326 26.50 6.05 -1.50
N ALA A 327 25.81 6.09 -2.63
CA ALA A 327 24.83 7.13 -2.92
C ALA A 327 23.45 6.63 -2.51
N ARG A 328 22.72 7.45 -1.75
CA ARG A 328 21.41 7.11 -1.20
C ARG A 328 20.36 8.11 -1.63
N ASP A 329 19.15 7.64 -1.86
CA ASP A 329 18.00 8.49 -2.17
C ASP A 329 17.34 9.08 -0.91
N ARG A 330 16.21 9.77 -1.10
CA ARG A 330 15.42 10.36 -0.01
C ARG A 330 14.86 9.35 1.00
N PHE A 331 14.73 8.07 0.61
CA PHE A 331 14.31 6.96 1.46
C PHE A 331 15.52 6.22 2.05
N SER A 332 16.72 6.77 1.94
CA SER A 332 17.97 6.20 2.45
C SER A 332 18.40 4.88 1.81
N ASN A 333 17.83 4.53 0.65
CA ASN A 333 18.14 3.31 -0.08
C ASN A 333 19.25 3.55 -1.12
N PRO A 334 20.10 2.56 -1.45
CA PRO A 334 21.19 2.73 -2.40
C PRO A 334 20.70 3.00 -3.83
N VAL A 335 21.33 3.94 -4.53
CA VAL A 335 20.92 4.37 -5.88
C VAL A 335 21.97 3.99 -6.92
N ALA A 336 21.56 3.18 -7.90
CA ALA A 336 22.40 2.82 -9.03
C ALA A 336 22.48 3.93 -10.09
N GLY A 337 23.62 4.04 -10.77
CA GLY A 337 23.80 5.00 -11.88
C GLY A 337 24.01 6.47 -11.47
N ALA A 338 24.04 6.78 -10.17
CA ALA A 338 24.34 8.10 -9.65
C ALA A 338 25.78 8.49 -10.00
N THR A 339 25.98 9.68 -10.58
CA THR A 339 27.32 10.15 -10.94
C THR A 339 27.99 10.85 -9.76
N VAL A 340 29.13 10.30 -9.31
CA VAL A 340 29.96 10.86 -8.24
C VAL A 340 31.29 11.37 -8.78
N VAL A 341 31.85 12.38 -8.11
CA VAL A 341 33.08 13.06 -8.49
C VAL A 341 33.99 13.16 -7.27
N ALA A 342 35.24 12.72 -7.42
CA ALA A 342 36.25 12.81 -6.38
C ALA A 342 37.25 13.94 -6.66
N ARG A 343 37.73 14.58 -5.59
CA ARG A 343 38.73 15.65 -5.62
C ARG A 343 39.72 15.47 -4.49
N THR A 344 40.97 15.83 -4.75
CA THR A 344 42.04 15.82 -3.75
C THR A 344 43.06 16.91 -4.08
N ALA A 345 43.70 17.45 -3.04
CA ALA A 345 44.80 18.40 -3.17
C ALA A 345 46.19 17.74 -3.00
N ASP A 346 46.25 16.53 -2.43
CA ASP A 346 47.47 15.96 -1.83
C ASP A 346 47.89 14.61 -2.41
N GLY A 347 47.34 14.28 -3.57
CA GLY A 347 47.64 13.06 -4.30
C GLY A 347 47.04 13.07 -5.69
N ARG A 348 46.80 11.88 -6.24
CA ARG A 348 46.11 11.71 -7.50
C ARG A 348 45.10 10.58 -7.43
N LEU A 349 44.07 10.68 -8.26
CA LEU A 349 43.12 9.61 -8.52
C LEU A 349 43.63 8.82 -9.73
N ILE A 350 43.81 7.51 -9.57
CA ILE A 350 44.54 6.68 -10.54
C ILE A 350 43.68 6.38 -11.78
N ASP A 351 42.43 5.96 -11.59
CA ASP A 351 41.58 5.47 -12.69
C ASP A 351 40.69 6.57 -13.28
N SER A 352 39.98 7.30 -12.42
CA SER A 352 39.08 8.36 -12.84
C SER A 352 38.83 9.37 -11.71
N THR A 353 38.42 10.57 -12.08
CA THR A 353 37.91 11.57 -11.12
C THR A 353 36.39 11.56 -11.02
N SER A 354 35.72 10.74 -11.82
CA SER A 354 34.27 10.62 -11.86
C SER A 354 33.88 9.20 -12.26
N THR A 355 32.92 8.63 -11.55
CA THR A 355 32.35 7.32 -11.85
C THR A 355 30.85 7.33 -11.56
N THR A 356 30.13 6.32 -12.04
CA THR A 356 28.75 6.05 -11.67
C THR A 356 28.68 4.95 -10.62
N THR A 357 27.69 5.01 -9.73
CA THR A 357 27.43 3.93 -8.77
C THR A 357 26.96 2.65 -9.46
N GLY A 358 27.34 1.50 -8.89
CA GLY A 358 26.91 0.17 -9.33
C GLY A 358 25.47 -0.15 -8.91
N SER A 359 25.05 -1.40 -9.13
CA SER A 359 23.71 -1.88 -8.74
C SER A 359 23.47 -1.90 -7.22
N ASP A 360 24.54 -1.84 -6.44
CA ASP A 360 24.53 -1.74 -4.96
C ASP A 360 24.59 -0.29 -4.47
N GLY A 361 24.45 0.69 -5.37
CA GLY A 361 24.57 2.11 -5.06
C GLY A 361 25.97 2.58 -4.68
N ARG A 362 27.01 1.75 -4.85
CA ARG A 362 28.39 2.08 -4.44
C ARG A 362 29.27 2.51 -5.61
N ALA A 363 30.23 3.37 -5.31
CA ALA A 363 31.26 3.82 -6.23
C ALA A 363 32.62 3.85 -5.53
N THR A 364 33.65 3.30 -6.19
CA THR A 364 35.01 3.21 -5.64
C THR A 364 36.00 4.06 -6.44
N PHE A 365 36.83 4.81 -5.74
CA PHE A 365 37.93 5.59 -6.30
C PHE A 365 39.27 5.09 -5.78
N ARG A 366 40.22 4.84 -6.70
CA ARG A 366 41.61 4.54 -6.37
C ARG A 366 42.38 5.85 -6.19
N TYR A 367 42.87 6.09 -4.98
CA TYR A 367 43.67 7.25 -4.58
C TYR A 367 45.12 6.85 -4.30
N GLU A 368 46.07 7.68 -4.71
CA GLU A 368 47.49 7.59 -4.35
C GLU A 368 47.97 8.91 -3.74
N THR A 369 48.50 8.88 -2.52
CA THR A 369 49.08 10.06 -1.87
C THR A 369 50.43 10.42 -2.47
N THR A 370 50.71 11.73 -2.56
CA THR A 370 52.05 12.25 -2.88
C THR A 370 52.81 12.73 -1.65
N ARG A 371 52.17 12.72 -0.48
CA ARG A 371 52.82 13.06 0.80
C ARG A 371 53.60 11.88 1.34
N GLU A 372 54.78 12.18 1.89
CA GLU A 372 55.59 11.22 2.65
C GLU A 372 55.14 11.13 4.11
N THR A 373 54.61 12.22 4.69
CA THR A 373 54.05 12.25 6.05
C THR A 373 52.90 13.24 6.18
N GLY A 374 52.04 13.06 7.18
CA GLY A 374 50.97 13.99 7.58
C GLY A 374 49.58 13.60 7.06
N THR A 375 48.58 14.44 7.35
CA THR A 375 47.18 14.19 6.96
C THR A 375 46.95 14.49 5.48
N VAL A 376 46.16 13.66 4.80
CA VAL A 376 45.66 13.90 3.44
C VAL A 376 44.15 13.77 3.40
N GLU A 377 43.52 14.57 2.55
CA GLU A 377 42.07 14.64 2.40
C GLU A 377 41.67 14.31 0.97
N VAL A 378 40.63 13.48 0.85
CA VAL A 378 39.96 13.19 -0.43
C VAL A 378 38.47 13.39 -0.24
N THR A 379 37.93 14.30 -1.03
CA THR A 379 36.53 14.71 -0.99
C THR A 379 35.79 14.09 -2.16
N ILE A 380 34.68 13.42 -1.89
CA ILE A 380 33.84 12.75 -2.90
C ILE A 380 32.42 13.30 -2.77
N ARG A 381 31.83 13.71 -3.89
CA ARG A 381 30.51 14.34 -3.92
C ARG A 381 29.67 13.91 -5.10
N LEU A 382 28.35 14.09 -5.02
CA LEU A 382 27.46 13.96 -6.17
C LEU A 382 27.82 15.00 -7.25
N GLN A 383 27.62 14.67 -8.52
CA GLN A 383 28.02 15.56 -9.62
C GLN A 383 27.39 16.95 -9.52
N ARG A 384 26.13 17.00 -9.09
CA ARG A 384 25.33 18.21 -8.89
C ARG A 384 25.27 18.68 -7.43
N ALA A 385 26.24 18.28 -6.60
CA ALA A 385 26.25 18.63 -5.19
C ALA A 385 26.31 20.14 -4.96
N ASP A 386 25.31 20.66 -4.26
CA ASP A 386 25.11 22.03 -3.78
C ASP A 386 24.97 22.08 -2.24
N GLU A 387 24.70 20.95 -1.58
CA GLU A 387 24.48 20.78 -0.14
C GLU A 387 25.57 19.93 0.52
N SER A 388 25.76 20.06 1.84
CA SER A 388 26.87 19.36 2.54
C SER A 388 26.69 17.85 2.62
N TYR A 389 25.45 17.35 2.73
CA TYR A 389 25.15 15.92 2.77
C TYR A 389 25.38 15.22 1.42
N GLU A 390 25.58 15.96 0.34
CA GLU A 390 25.90 15.43 -0.99
C GLU A 390 27.41 15.17 -1.17
N GLU A 391 28.20 15.38 -0.12
CA GLU A 391 29.66 15.27 -0.10
C GLU A 391 30.15 14.55 1.17
N VAL A 392 31.16 13.71 1.01
CA VAL A 392 31.90 13.06 2.10
C VAL A 392 33.38 13.30 1.93
N THR A 393 34.09 13.44 3.06
CA THR A 393 35.56 13.59 3.07
C THR A 393 36.20 12.44 3.82
N TYR A 394 37.19 11.84 3.17
CA TYR A 394 38.08 10.88 3.77
C TYR A 394 39.36 11.57 4.23
N GLU A 395 39.73 11.34 5.48
CA GLU A 395 40.97 11.82 6.07
C GLU A 395 41.87 10.63 6.41
N PHE A 396 43.14 10.71 6.01
CA PHE A 396 44.13 9.67 6.28
C PHE A 396 45.41 10.27 6.84
N GLU A 397 46.02 9.58 7.80
CA GLU A 397 47.37 9.91 8.26
C GLU A 397 48.39 9.06 7.50
N VAL A 398 49.36 9.74 6.87
CA VAL A 398 50.49 9.11 6.20
C VAL A 398 51.66 9.05 7.18
N GLU A 399 52.08 7.84 7.51
CA GLU A 399 53.28 7.58 8.30
C GLU A 399 54.45 7.22 7.36
N GLY A 400 55.59 7.88 7.57
CA GLY A 400 56.78 7.79 6.71
C GLY A 400 57.76 6.68 7.06
#